data_AF-A0A812U1C5-F1
#
_entry.id   AF-A0A812U1C5-F1
#
_cell.length_a   1.000
_cell.length_b   1.000
_cell.length_c   1.000
_cell.angle_alpha   90.00
_cell.angle_beta   90.00
_cell.angle_gamma   90.00
#
_symmetry.space_group_name_H-M   'P 1'
#
loop_
_entity.id
_entity.type
_entity.pdbx_description
1 polymer ?
#
loop_
_entity_poly.entity_id
_entity_poly.type
_entity_poly.pdbx_seq_one_letter_code
_entity_poly.pdbx_strand_id
1 'polypeptide(L)'
;MNGYEVTTIEEVGSPDKPHAIQTAMAKHSASQCGMCTPGMVMALYGHLAKGGSRAPQEIEGCIQGNLCRCTGYRPIHDAMKDAVLQPDCTADLAATKDYAPKSSVLSRDGQLWFNCTAIGDVFAALTYAAALPHRLVVGNTSTGVTKYYPYHRNDLPNVFINIQNVPELRAIEWNDKMLTLGAACTLSSVIEELEKATATAPQLAAIVRHLKLVAHPQVRDMGSWAGNVMIAKTHPDFPSDVCLLLTTLGAELKLMDADQKIQSVDIVTFLTDANLPRVGAKPQIIHSVTIPFPGANTFVDTFKIMRRHMNTHAELNAGFFFQFAADGPLSISDVRMVFGNVEHKPFVADATMKALRGQALTSALIESAGKVLKAEIEANIKDPSIPDPPFVVVDKQYRINLACNLFAKAALRGRQARGGVLTPEEISAAAAPQRPESSGDQKFTVDPLTEPVGQPVEKFQCVDQACGTAQYVADEPIRPRTLFGVPVHAEKVAAIKCIDVVECMEVVGVTHFISAADVKDLGAELIEGLLHLQGGSGPLVGWFRGRMLPQ
;
A
#
# COMPACT_ATOMS: atom_id res chain seq x y z
N MET A 1 -9.57 17.83 2.94
CA MET A 1 -10.90 17.24 3.22
C MET A 1 -12.06 18.12 2.73
N ASN A 2 -11.87 18.97 1.71
CA ASN A 2 -12.98 19.74 1.13
C ASN A 2 -13.96 18.79 0.44
N GLY A 3 -15.24 18.85 0.80
CA GLY A 3 -16.28 17.95 0.27
C GLY A 3 -16.46 16.64 1.05
N TYR A 4 -15.81 16.47 2.20
CA TYR A 4 -15.85 15.22 2.99
C TYR A 4 -16.34 15.45 4.42
N GLU A 5 -17.08 14.49 4.95
CA GLU A 5 -17.38 14.32 6.37
C GLU A 5 -16.32 13.41 7.00
N VAL A 6 -15.97 13.68 8.27
CA VAL A 6 -15.01 12.85 9.02
C VAL A 6 -15.73 12.35 10.27
N THR A 7 -15.81 11.03 10.40
CA THR A 7 -16.29 10.35 11.60
C THR A 7 -15.10 9.72 12.31
N THR A 8 -14.96 9.98 13.60
CA THR A 8 -13.91 9.42 14.45
C THR A 8 -14.50 8.42 15.46
N ILE A 9 -13.63 7.82 16.27
CA ILE A 9 -14.05 6.75 17.20
C ILE A 9 -15.08 7.25 18.24
N GLU A 10 -14.98 8.51 18.63
CA GLU A 10 -15.82 9.17 19.60
C GLU A 10 -17.25 9.41 19.11
N GLU A 11 -17.45 9.49 17.78
CA GLU A 11 -18.77 9.60 17.16
C GLU A 11 -19.46 8.24 16.98
N VAL A 12 -18.69 7.15 16.96
CA VAL A 12 -19.24 5.79 16.81
C VAL A 12 -20.03 5.37 18.04
N GLY A 13 -19.56 5.73 19.24
CA GLY A 13 -20.23 5.43 20.50
C GLY A 13 -19.39 5.85 21.70
N SER A 14 -20.02 5.88 22.88
CA SER A 14 -19.42 6.29 24.15
C SER A 14 -19.46 5.16 25.18
N PRO A 15 -18.72 5.25 26.31
CA PRO A 15 -18.80 4.23 27.35
C PRO A 15 -20.20 4.00 27.92
N ASP A 16 -21.05 5.03 27.95
CA ASP A 16 -22.45 4.93 28.41
C ASP A 16 -23.38 4.30 27.36
N LYS A 17 -23.05 4.47 26.08
CA LYS A 17 -23.81 3.93 24.95
C LYS A 17 -22.85 3.46 23.84
N PRO A 18 -22.15 2.33 24.06
CA PRO A 18 -21.18 1.83 23.10
C PRO A 18 -21.88 1.23 21.88
N HIS A 19 -21.27 1.39 20.71
CA HIS A 19 -21.69 0.71 19.49
C HIS A 19 -21.48 -0.82 19.63
N ALA A 20 -22.24 -1.62 18.89
CA ALA A 20 -22.12 -3.09 18.90
C ALA A 20 -20.68 -3.59 18.69
N ILE A 21 -19.92 -2.93 17.81
CA ILE A 21 -18.49 -3.23 17.58
C ILE A 21 -17.67 -2.97 18.86
N GLN A 22 -17.88 -1.83 19.53
CA GLN A 22 -17.15 -1.47 20.75
C GLN A 22 -17.48 -2.42 21.90
N THR A 23 -18.76 -2.76 22.07
CA THR A 23 -19.23 -3.76 23.04
C THR A 23 -18.61 -5.13 22.81
N ALA A 24 -18.54 -5.58 21.55
CA ALA A 24 -17.94 -6.87 21.23
C ALA A 24 -16.44 -6.90 21.54
N MET A 25 -15.71 -5.78 21.34
CA MET A 25 -14.29 -5.72 21.71
C MET A 25 -14.07 -5.99 23.20
N ALA A 26 -14.98 -5.50 24.04
CA ALA A 26 -14.98 -5.72 25.48
C ALA A 26 -15.27 -7.18 25.83
N LYS A 27 -16.42 -7.69 25.36
CA LYS A 27 -16.90 -9.05 25.59
C LYS A 27 -15.88 -10.14 25.25
N HIS A 28 -15.10 -9.95 24.19
CA HIS A 28 -14.15 -10.96 23.69
C HIS A 28 -12.71 -10.74 24.16
N SER A 29 -12.45 -9.84 25.10
CA SER A 29 -11.08 -9.49 25.54
C SER A 29 -10.17 -9.06 24.36
N ALA A 30 -10.75 -8.35 23.38
CA ALA A 30 -10.10 -7.95 22.15
C ALA A 30 -9.24 -6.68 22.30
N SER A 31 -9.14 -6.13 23.51
CA SER A 31 -8.27 -5.00 23.84
C SER A 31 -7.41 -5.31 25.07
N GLN A 32 -6.09 -5.21 24.91
CA GLN A 32 -5.13 -5.29 26.03
C GLN A 32 -4.54 -3.91 26.33
N CYS A 33 -3.54 -3.44 25.58
CA CYS A 33 -3.00 -2.09 25.78
C CYS A 33 -3.97 -1.00 25.32
N GLY A 34 -4.88 -1.30 24.38
CA GLY A 34 -5.90 -0.40 23.84
C GLY A 34 -5.49 0.53 22.71
N MET A 35 -4.19 0.75 22.51
CA MET A 35 -3.70 1.74 21.54
C MET A 35 -4.18 1.48 20.10
N CYS A 36 -4.30 0.22 19.69
CA CYS A 36 -4.76 -0.14 18.35
C CYS A 36 -6.30 -0.24 18.23
N THR A 37 -7.01 -0.27 19.37
CA THR A 37 -8.44 -0.63 19.44
C THR A 37 -9.32 0.35 18.66
N PRO A 38 -9.16 1.69 18.78
CA PRO A 38 -9.91 2.63 17.95
C PRO A 38 -9.76 2.36 16.46
N GLY A 39 -8.54 2.10 15.99
CA GLY A 39 -8.29 1.80 14.59
C GLY A 39 -8.97 0.51 14.11
N MET A 40 -9.02 -0.52 14.96
CA MET A 40 -9.71 -1.78 14.66
C MET A 40 -11.22 -1.55 14.54
N VAL A 41 -11.82 -0.81 15.48
CA VAL A 41 -13.24 -0.46 15.46
C VAL A 41 -13.57 0.35 14.19
N MET A 42 -12.81 1.40 13.90
CA MET A 42 -13.03 2.25 12.72
C MET A 42 -12.86 1.51 11.40
N ALA A 43 -11.95 0.53 11.32
CA ALA A 43 -11.76 -0.27 10.12
C ALA A 43 -13.01 -1.13 9.79
N LEU A 44 -13.59 -1.80 10.80
CA LEU A 44 -14.84 -2.54 10.61
C LEU A 44 -16.02 -1.59 10.39
N TYR A 45 -16.13 -0.53 11.18
CA TYR A 45 -17.20 0.47 11.04
C TYR A 45 -17.23 1.06 9.63
N GLY A 46 -16.08 1.53 9.13
CA GLY A 46 -15.95 2.07 7.77
C GLY A 46 -16.24 1.04 6.67
N HIS A 47 -15.84 -0.23 6.88
CA HIS A 47 -16.18 -1.32 5.97
C HIS A 47 -17.69 -1.57 5.88
N LEU A 48 -18.40 -1.56 7.00
CA LEU A 48 -19.84 -1.74 7.02
C LEU A 48 -20.59 -0.50 6.49
N ALA A 49 -20.11 0.71 6.82
CA ALA A 49 -20.69 1.97 6.35
C ALA A 49 -20.69 2.09 4.82
N LYS A 50 -19.69 1.52 4.14
CA LYS A 50 -19.64 1.44 2.67
C LYS A 50 -20.41 0.26 2.06
N GLY A 51 -21.21 -0.46 2.84
CA GLY A 51 -21.95 -1.64 2.40
C GLY A 51 -21.09 -2.88 2.19
N GLY A 52 -19.94 -2.98 2.86
CA GLY A 52 -19.05 -4.12 2.79
C GLY A 52 -19.69 -5.42 3.27
N SER A 53 -19.24 -6.54 2.69
CA SER A 53 -19.73 -7.88 3.02
C SER A 53 -19.47 -8.24 4.49
N ARG A 54 -20.44 -8.93 5.11
CA ARG A 54 -20.32 -9.51 6.46
C ARG A 54 -19.75 -10.94 6.46
N ALA A 55 -19.26 -11.42 5.32
CA ALA A 55 -18.60 -12.72 5.24
C ALA A 55 -17.35 -12.73 6.15
N PRO A 56 -17.09 -13.80 6.92
CA PRO A 56 -15.97 -13.84 7.87
C PRO A 56 -14.62 -13.46 7.27
N GLN A 57 -14.31 -13.93 6.06
CA GLN A 57 -13.06 -13.64 5.37
C GLN A 57 -12.92 -12.15 5.00
N GLU A 58 -14.02 -11.49 4.67
CA GLU A 58 -14.05 -10.04 4.36
C GLU A 58 -13.88 -9.21 5.64
N ILE A 59 -14.45 -9.67 6.76
CA ILE A 59 -14.25 -9.06 8.08
C ILE A 59 -12.79 -9.19 8.52
N GLU A 60 -12.18 -10.36 8.39
CA GLU A 60 -10.73 -10.52 8.63
C GLU A 60 -9.92 -9.64 7.65
N GLY A 61 -10.45 -9.41 6.45
CA GLY A 61 -9.87 -8.61 5.40
C GLY A 61 -9.87 -7.10 5.64
N CYS A 62 -10.88 -6.56 6.31
CA CYS A 62 -10.99 -5.11 6.50
C CYS A 62 -9.92 -4.55 7.45
N ILE A 63 -9.44 -5.35 8.41
CA ILE A 63 -8.44 -4.93 9.41
C ILE A 63 -6.99 -5.21 9.01
N GLN A 64 -6.72 -5.57 7.77
CA GLN A 64 -5.37 -5.94 7.31
C GLN A 64 -4.33 -4.81 7.41
N GLY A 65 -4.80 -3.55 7.51
CA GLY A 65 -3.96 -2.38 7.75
C GLY A 65 -3.70 -2.07 9.23
N ASN A 66 -4.36 -2.78 10.14
CA ASN A 66 -4.33 -2.50 11.56
C ASN A 66 -3.40 -3.49 12.27
N LEU A 67 -2.43 -2.97 13.01
CA LEU A 67 -1.46 -3.79 13.71
C LEU A 67 -1.78 -3.84 15.21
N CYS A 68 -1.84 -5.06 15.75
CA CYS A 68 -1.89 -5.30 17.18
C CYS A 68 -0.67 -6.12 17.60
N ARG A 69 -0.01 -5.69 18.69
CA ARG A 69 1.13 -6.41 19.27
C ARG A 69 0.77 -7.25 20.49
N CYS A 70 -0.38 -7.02 21.10
CA CYS A 70 -0.75 -7.59 22.39
C CYS A 70 -1.67 -8.82 22.26
N THR A 71 -2.70 -8.75 21.44
CA THR A 71 -3.81 -9.73 21.46
C THR A 71 -3.58 -10.97 20.62
N GLY A 72 -2.62 -10.95 19.70
CA GLY A 72 -2.46 -12.02 18.70
C GLY A 72 -3.62 -12.11 17.70
N TYR A 73 -4.43 -11.06 17.56
CA TYR A 73 -5.58 -10.92 16.65
C TYR A 73 -6.77 -11.85 16.86
N ARG A 74 -6.60 -13.02 17.47
CA ARG A 74 -7.71 -13.97 17.62
C ARG A 74 -8.96 -13.36 18.28
N PRO A 75 -8.89 -12.79 19.49
CA PRO A 75 -10.07 -12.21 20.12
C PRO A 75 -10.67 -11.03 19.34
N ILE A 76 -9.86 -10.31 18.54
CA ILE A 76 -10.35 -9.20 17.69
C ILE A 76 -11.23 -9.75 16.57
N HIS A 77 -10.79 -10.81 15.89
CA HIS A 77 -11.58 -11.43 14.85
C HIS A 77 -12.88 -12.04 15.39
N ASP A 78 -12.84 -12.66 16.57
CA ASP A 78 -14.04 -13.22 17.20
C ASP A 78 -15.02 -12.11 17.61
N ALA A 79 -14.53 -11.01 18.19
CA ALA A 79 -15.31 -9.81 18.49
C ALA A 79 -16.01 -9.25 17.25
N MET A 80 -15.27 -9.09 16.15
CA MET A 80 -15.81 -8.50 14.93
C MET A 80 -16.86 -9.40 14.26
N LYS A 81 -16.64 -10.71 14.25
CA LYS A 81 -17.63 -11.68 13.74
C LYS A 81 -18.89 -11.71 14.59
N ASP A 82 -18.77 -11.60 15.92
CA ASP A 82 -19.92 -11.47 16.82
C ASP A 82 -20.67 -10.14 16.62
N ALA A 83 -19.93 -9.04 16.47
CA ALA A 83 -20.51 -7.71 16.28
C ALA A 83 -21.41 -7.62 15.05
N VAL A 84 -21.00 -8.15 13.90
CA VAL A 84 -21.78 -8.06 12.65
C VAL A 84 -23.09 -8.86 12.66
N LEU A 85 -23.25 -9.76 13.63
CA LEU A 85 -24.47 -10.54 13.85
C LEU A 85 -25.49 -9.78 14.72
N GLN A 86 -25.07 -8.72 15.41
CA GLN A 86 -25.96 -7.92 16.25
C GLN A 86 -26.86 -7.02 15.39
N PRO A 87 -28.17 -6.89 15.71
CA PRO A 87 -29.11 -6.10 14.88
C PRO A 87 -28.79 -4.61 14.79
N ASP A 88 -28.22 -4.03 15.84
CA ASP A 88 -27.89 -2.62 15.99
C ASP A 88 -26.57 -2.23 15.29
N CYS A 89 -25.70 -3.20 15.00
CA CYS A 89 -24.38 -2.99 14.39
C CYS A 89 -24.40 -2.23 13.06
N THR A 90 -25.52 -2.28 12.32
CA THR A 90 -25.70 -1.49 11.09
C THR A 90 -26.80 -0.45 11.15
N ALA A 91 -27.59 -0.42 12.23
CA ALA A 91 -28.65 0.56 12.40
C ALA A 91 -28.08 1.95 12.70
N ASP A 92 -26.96 2.01 13.40
CA ASP A 92 -26.29 3.24 13.85
C ASP A 92 -25.10 3.65 12.94
N LEU A 93 -25.05 3.14 11.70
CA LEU A 93 -24.04 3.58 10.74
C LEU A 93 -24.40 4.97 10.21
N ALA A 94 -23.45 5.90 10.30
CA ALA A 94 -23.60 7.22 9.73
C ALA A 94 -23.81 7.12 8.22
N ALA A 95 -24.90 7.75 7.73
CA ALA A 95 -25.10 7.90 6.30
C ALA A 95 -24.00 8.79 5.73
N THR A 96 -23.38 8.36 4.63
CA THR A 96 -22.44 9.20 3.88
C THR A 96 -23.16 10.43 3.35
N LYS A 97 -22.71 11.62 3.77
CA LYS A 97 -23.18 12.89 3.20
C LYS A 97 -22.23 13.35 2.10
N ASP A 98 -22.79 13.62 0.92
CA ASP A 98 -22.04 14.19 -0.19
C ASP A 98 -22.07 15.72 -0.11
N TYR A 99 -20.89 16.31 0.14
CA TYR A 99 -20.71 17.74 0.04
C TYR A 99 -20.05 18.07 -1.31
N ALA A 100 -20.65 18.97 -2.08
CA ALA A 100 -20.08 19.39 -3.36
C ALA A 100 -18.69 20.02 -3.14
N PRO A 101 -17.62 19.46 -3.75
CA PRO A 101 -16.28 20.02 -3.62
C PRO A 101 -16.21 21.38 -4.33
N LYS A 102 -15.41 22.30 -3.78
CA LYS A 102 -15.22 23.64 -4.35
C LYS A 102 -13.79 23.86 -4.78
N SER A 103 -13.58 24.45 -5.96
CA SER A 103 -12.25 24.91 -6.34
C SER A 103 -11.74 25.98 -5.37
N SER A 104 -10.49 25.84 -4.95
CA SER A 104 -9.87 26.78 -4.00
C SER A 104 -8.35 26.71 -4.03
N VAL A 105 -7.69 27.76 -3.53
CA VAL A 105 -6.24 27.78 -3.29
C VAL A 105 -6.02 28.15 -1.84
N LEU A 106 -5.24 27.34 -1.11
CA LEU A 106 -4.80 27.63 0.25
C LEU A 106 -3.30 27.91 0.23
N SER A 107 -2.85 28.84 1.07
CA SER A 107 -1.43 29.13 1.28
C SER A 107 -1.09 29.06 2.75
N ARG A 108 -0.02 28.36 3.11
CA ARG A 108 0.52 28.29 4.47
C ARG A 108 2.01 28.03 4.40
N ASP A 109 2.80 28.79 5.17
CA ASP A 109 4.25 28.60 5.32
C ASP A 109 5.01 28.46 3.99
N GLY A 110 4.64 29.28 2.99
CA GLY A 110 5.26 29.26 1.65
C GLY A 110 4.86 28.09 0.75
N GLN A 111 3.97 27.20 1.21
CA GLN A 111 3.35 26.16 0.41
C GLN A 111 1.99 26.61 -0.13
N LEU A 112 1.62 26.07 -1.29
CA LEU A 112 0.33 26.30 -1.95
C LEU A 112 -0.40 24.97 -2.16
N TRP A 113 -1.70 24.96 -1.89
CA TRP A 113 -2.57 23.83 -2.13
C TRP A 113 -3.72 24.24 -3.06
N PHE A 114 -3.67 23.78 -4.31
CA PHE A 114 -4.74 23.93 -5.29
C PHE A 114 -5.71 22.76 -5.13
N ASN A 115 -6.99 23.05 -4.87
CA ASN A 115 -8.06 22.08 -4.93
C ASN A 115 -8.78 22.24 -6.28
N CYS A 116 -8.55 21.32 -7.22
CA CYS A 116 -9.10 21.39 -8.56
C CYS A 116 -10.43 20.62 -8.65
N THR A 117 -11.40 21.17 -9.40
CA THR A 117 -12.68 20.50 -9.69
C THR A 117 -12.94 20.34 -11.19
N ALA A 118 -12.10 20.90 -12.05
CA ALA A 118 -12.13 20.74 -13.50
C ALA A 118 -10.71 20.56 -14.07
N ILE A 119 -10.60 19.94 -15.25
CA ILE A 119 -9.32 19.76 -15.96
C ILE A 119 -8.59 21.10 -16.19
N GLY A 120 -9.34 22.17 -16.48
CA GLY A 120 -8.78 23.51 -16.67
C GLY A 120 -8.01 24.01 -15.44
N ASP A 121 -8.51 23.74 -14.23
CA ASP A 121 -7.85 24.12 -12.98
C ASP A 121 -6.50 23.41 -12.82
N VAL A 122 -6.44 22.14 -13.22
CA VAL A 122 -5.22 21.31 -13.14
C VAL A 122 -4.12 21.90 -14.02
N PHE A 123 -4.44 22.22 -15.28
CA PHE A 123 -3.46 22.78 -16.20
C PHE A 123 -3.08 24.22 -15.85
N ALA A 124 -4.00 25.02 -15.30
CA ALA A 124 -3.67 26.34 -14.76
C ALA A 124 -2.67 26.23 -13.60
N ALA A 125 -2.90 25.30 -12.66
CA ALA A 125 -2.01 25.06 -11.53
C ALA A 125 -0.64 24.52 -11.98
N LEU A 126 -0.59 23.60 -12.96
CA LEU A 126 0.66 23.09 -13.52
C LEU A 126 1.45 24.17 -14.24
N THR A 127 0.78 25.07 -14.95
CA THR A 127 1.42 26.21 -15.63
C THR A 127 2.05 27.15 -14.60
N TYR A 128 1.32 27.46 -13.52
CA TYR A 128 1.85 28.24 -12.40
C TYR A 128 3.06 27.55 -11.75
N ALA A 129 2.97 26.23 -11.55
CA ALA A 129 3.97 25.45 -10.85
C ALA A 129 5.15 25.00 -11.74
N ALA A 130 5.23 25.42 -13.01
CA ALA A 130 6.18 24.89 -13.98
C ALA A 130 7.65 24.98 -13.52
N ALA A 131 8.02 26.07 -12.84
CA ALA A 131 9.35 26.30 -12.30
C ALA A 131 9.52 25.87 -10.83
N LEU A 132 8.44 25.43 -10.18
CA LEU A 132 8.43 25.08 -8.76
C LEU A 132 8.40 23.55 -8.57
N PRO A 133 8.99 23.04 -7.48
CA PRO A 133 8.70 21.69 -7.00
C PRO A 133 7.20 21.53 -6.75
N HIS A 134 6.58 20.57 -7.45
CA HIS A 134 5.13 20.38 -7.38
C HIS A 134 4.71 18.92 -7.46
N ARG A 135 3.51 18.63 -6.98
CA ARG A 135 2.96 17.28 -6.96
C ARG A 135 1.45 17.31 -7.22
N LEU A 136 0.99 16.44 -8.13
CA LEU A 136 -0.43 16.11 -8.22
C LEU A 136 -0.81 15.15 -7.09
N VAL A 137 -1.92 15.44 -6.41
CA VAL A 137 -2.35 14.73 -5.20
C VAL A 137 -3.73 14.11 -5.42
N VAL A 138 -3.85 12.85 -5.04
CA VAL A 138 -5.14 12.17 -4.79
C VAL A 138 -5.17 11.79 -3.30
N GLY A 139 -4.80 10.55 -2.95
CA GLY A 139 -4.76 10.10 -1.55
C GLY A 139 -3.51 10.48 -0.74
N ASN A 140 -2.53 11.14 -1.35
CA ASN A 140 -1.23 11.51 -0.73
C ASN A 140 -0.44 10.35 -0.08
N THR A 141 -0.76 9.09 -0.41
CA THR A 141 -0.15 7.90 0.19
C THR A 141 1.33 7.71 -0.20
N SER A 142 1.77 8.34 -1.28
CA SER A 142 3.16 8.31 -1.76
C SER A 142 4.15 8.88 -0.74
N THR A 143 3.75 9.89 0.05
CA THR A 143 4.62 10.52 1.06
C THR A 143 5.13 9.52 2.11
N GLY A 144 4.34 8.48 2.42
CA GLY A 144 4.75 7.42 3.33
C GLY A 144 5.84 6.50 2.76
N VAL A 145 6.08 6.56 1.45
CA VAL A 145 6.91 5.61 0.69
C VAL A 145 8.12 6.29 0.05
N THR A 146 7.98 7.48 -0.54
CA THR A 146 9.07 8.13 -1.29
C THR A 146 10.29 8.46 -0.43
N LYS A 147 10.11 8.64 0.88
CA LYS A 147 11.20 8.87 1.85
C LYS A 147 12.25 7.74 1.92
N TYR A 148 11.96 6.57 1.35
CA TYR A 148 12.87 5.43 1.31
C TYR A 148 13.70 5.35 0.02
N TYR A 149 13.51 6.29 -0.92
CA TYR A 149 14.17 6.31 -2.22
C TYR A 149 15.06 7.55 -2.36
N PRO A 150 16.02 7.56 -3.32
CA PRO A 150 16.83 8.72 -3.60
C PRO A 150 15.98 9.97 -3.79
N TYR A 151 16.42 11.09 -3.21
CA TYR A 151 15.66 12.32 -3.21
C TYR A 151 15.33 12.79 -4.62
N HIS A 152 14.05 13.04 -4.87
CA HIS A 152 13.58 13.77 -6.04
C HIS A 152 13.03 15.13 -5.61
N ARG A 153 13.25 16.18 -6.41
CA ARG A 153 12.82 17.56 -6.06
C ARG A 153 11.34 17.68 -5.69
N ASN A 154 10.47 16.89 -6.34
CA ASN A 154 9.02 16.89 -6.09
C ASN A 154 8.61 16.04 -4.87
N ASP A 155 9.56 15.44 -4.14
CA ASP A 155 9.30 14.75 -2.87
C ASP A 155 8.98 15.75 -1.73
N LEU A 156 9.48 16.98 -1.85
CA LEU A 156 9.18 18.11 -0.96
C LEU A 156 8.62 19.28 -1.77
N PRO A 157 7.35 19.19 -2.23
CA PRO A 157 6.79 20.18 -3.13
C PRO A 157 6.44 21.49 -2.41
N ASN A 158 6.60 22.60 -3.12
CA ASN A 158 6.01 23.89 -2.73
C ASN A 158 4.54 23.98 -3.14
N VAL A 159 4.17 23.28 -4.22
CA VAL A 159 2.82 23.33 -4.80
C VAL A 159 2.19 21.94 -4.82
N PHE A 160 1.08 21.78 -4.11
CA PHE A 160 0.22 20.61 -4.15
C PHE A 160 -0.99 20.90 -5.04
N ILE A 161 -1.27 20.00 -5.98
CA ILE A 161 -2.37 20.11 -6.93
C ILE A 161 -3.31 18.93 -6.70
N ASN A 162 -4.32 19.10 -5.86
CA ASN A 162 -5.31 18.07 -5.58
C ASN A 162 -6.27 17.90 -6.76
N ILE A 163 -6.24 16.72 -7.36
CA ILE A 163 -7.05 16.33 -8.52
C ILE A 163 -8.14 15.31 -8.18
N GLN A 164 -8.27 14.93 -6.91
CA GLN A 164 -9.21 13.89 -6.46
C GLN A 164 -10.67 14.16 -6.83
N ASN A 165 -11.04 15.44 -7.04
CA ASN A 165 -12.41 15.89 -7.29
C ASN A 165 -12.68 16.29 -8.75
N VAL A 166 -11.75 16.01 -9.68
CA VAL A 166 -11.92 16.28 -11.12
C VAL A 166 -12.69 15.13 -11.77
N PRO A 167 -13.93 15.33 -12.25
CA PRO A 167 -14.80 14.24 -12.72
C PRO A 167 -14.18 13.38 -13.83
N GLU A 168 -13.51 14.01 -14.80
CA GLU A 168 -12.88 13.33 -15.94
C GLU A 168 -11.76 12.39 -15.50
N LEU A 169 -11.03 12.74 -14.44
CA LEU A 169 -9.99 11.90 -13.86
C LEU A 169 -10.54 10.83 -12.92
N ARG A 170 -11.83 10.87 -12.57
CA ARG A 170 -12.52 9.82 -11.80
C ARG A 170 -13.39 8.91 -12.68
N ALA A 171 -13.50 9.22 -13.97
CA ALA A 171 -14.40 8.52 -14.87
C ALA A 171 -14.00 7.04 -15.01
N ILE A 172 -15.03 6.19 -15.08
CA ILE A 172 -14.91 4.75 -15.30
C ILE A 172 -15.80 4.43 -16.49
N GLU A 173 -15.21 3.97 -17.58
CA GLU A 173 -15.92 3.70 -18.83
C GLU A 173 -15.75 2.25 -19.23
N TRP A 174 -16.87 1.63 -19.59
CA TRP A 174 -16.96 0.22 -19.95
C TRP A 174 -17.29 0.05 -21.43
N ASN A 175 -16.70 -0.96 -22.06
CA ASN A 175 -17.27 -1.61 -23.24
C ASN A 175 -16.99 -3.12 -23.19
N ASP A 176 -17.47 -3.87 -24.18
CA ASP A 176 -17.39 -5.34 -24.20
C ASP A 176 -15.96 -5.91 -24.22
N LYS A 177 -14.94 -5.09 -24.51
CA LYS A 177 -13.56 -5.52 -24.75
C LYS A 177 -12.54 -4.87 -23.83
N MET A 178 -12.90 -3.82 -23.10
CA MET A 178 -11.96 -3.06 -22.29
C MET A 178 -12.65 -2.23 -21.21
N LEU A 179 -11.85 -1.88 -20.20
CA LEU A 179 -12.18 -0.96 -19.12
C LEU A 179 -11.24 0.24 -19.19
N THR A 180 -11.79 1.46 -19.18
CA THR A 180 -11.00 2.69 -19.07
C THR A 180 -11.21 3.31 -17.69
N LEU A 181 -10.12 3.59 -16.99
CA LEU A 181 -10.11 4.12 -15.63
C LEU A 181 -9.38 5.46 -15.59
N GLY A 182 -10.02 6.51 -15.06
CA GLY A 182 -9.41 7.83 -14.86
C GLY A 182 -8.30 7.80 -13.81
N ALA A 183 -7.34 8.72 -13.90
CA ALA A 183 -6.12 8.73 -13.09
C ALA A 183 -6.33 8.93 -11.57
N ALA A 184 -7.47 9.49 -11.17
CA ALA A 184 -7.87 9.68 -9.77
C ALA A 184 -8.67 8.50 -9.20
N CYS A 185 -8.97 7.46 -9.99
CA CYS A 185 -9.57 6.22 -9.48
C CYS A 185 -8.64 5.56 -8.45
N THR A 186 -9.18 5.26 -7.27
CA THR A 186 -8.47 4.61 -6.17
C THR A 186 -8.23 3.14 -6.47
N LEU A 187 -7.20 2.52 -5.88
CA LEU A 187 -6.94 1.10 -6.09
C LEU A 187 -8.14 0.23 -5.69
N SER A 188 -8.91 0.62 -4.68
CA SER A 188 -10.14 -0.10 -4.32
C SER A 188 -11.19 -0.04 -5.43
N SER A 189 -11.45 1.14 -6.02
CA SER A 189 -12.37 1.25 -7.16
C SER A 189 -11.90 0.42 -8.35
N VAL A 190 -10.60 0.40 -8.64
CA VAL A 190 -10.02 -0.44 -9.70
C VAL A 190 -10.25 -1.94 -9.41
N ILE A 191 -10.07 -2.37 -8.16
CA ILE A 191 -10.32 -3.76 -7.76
C ILE A 191 -11.78 -4.12 -7.96
N GLU A 192 -12.71 -3.28 -7.50
CA GLU A 192 -14.15 -3.51 -7.61
C GLU A 192 -14.61 -3.61 -9.07
N GLU A 193 -14.16 -2.71 -9.94
CA GLU A 193 -14.50 -2.74 -11.36
C GLU A 193 -13.90 -3.95 -12.08
N LEU A 194 -12.65 -4.31 -11.78
CA LEU A 194 -12.04 -5.54 -12.34
C LEU A 194 -12.72 -6.80 -11.80
N GLU A 195 -13.20 -6.80 -10.55
CA GLU A 195 -13.97 -7.90 -9.97
C GLU A 195 -15.31 -8.08 -10.67
N LYS A 196 -16.02 -6.98 -10.99
CA LYS A 196 -17.20 -7.02 -11.87
C LYS A 196 -16.86 -7.58 -13.26
N ALA A 197 -15.71 -7.19 -13.82
CA ALA A 197 -15.28 -7.63 -15.15
C ALA A 197 -15.00 -9.14 -15.22
N THR A 198 -14.77 -9.80 -14.08
CA THR A 198 -14.57 -11.26 -14.06
C THR A 198 -15.78 -12.05 -14.55
N ALA A 199 -16.98 -11.46 -14.53
CA ALA A 199 -18.19 -12.09 -15.07
C ALA A 199 -18.08 -12.34 -16.59
N THR A 200 -17.42 -11.45 -17.33
CA THR A 200 -17.23 -11.56 -18.79
C THR A 200 -15.83 -12.03 -19.16
N ALA A 201 -14.82 -11.68 -18.36
CA ALA A 201 -13.43 -12.10 -18.51
C ALA A 201 -12.88 -12.72 -17.21
N PRO A 202 -13.21 -14.00 -16.91
CA PRO A 202 -12.83 -14.67 -15.66
C PRO A 202 -11.33 -14.66 -15.36
N GLN A 203 -10.48 -14.55 -16.40
CA GLN A 203 -9.03 -14.46 -16.29
C GLN A 203 -8.57 -13.25 -15.45
N LEU A 204 -9.37 -12.18 -15.37
CA LEU A 204 -9.07 -11.01 -14.55
C LEU A 204 -9.07 -11.33 -13.04
N ALA A 205 -9.63 -12.46 -12.61
CA ALA A 205 -9.60 -12.88 -11.21
C ALA A 205 -8.16 -12.99 -10.65
N ALA A 206 -7.19 -13.37 -11.48
CA ALA A 206 -5.78 -13.40 -11.08
C ALA A 206 -5.21 -11.99 -10.82
N ILE A 207 -5.69 -10.97 -11.53
CA ILE A 207 -5.30 -9.56 -11.36
C ILE A 207 -5.94 -9.01 -10.09
N VAL A 208 -7.24 -9.24 -9.91
CA VAL A 208 -8.00 -8.83 -8.71
C VAL A 208 -7.36 -9.42 -7.45
N ARG A 209 -7.05 -10.72 -7.46
CA ARG A 209 -6.35 -11.40 -6.36
C ARG A 209 -5.03 -10.71 -6.02
N HIS A 210 -4.24 -10.34 -7.03
CA HIS A 210 -2.96 -9.68 -6.81
C HIS A 210 -3.12 -8.27 -6.26
N LEU A 211 -4.03 -7.46 -6.83
CA LEU A 211 -4.30 -6.10 -6.36
C LEU A 211 -4.78 -6.09 -4.89
N LYS A 212 -5.54 -7.09 -4.46
CA LYS A 212 -5.93 -7.25 -3.03
C LYS A 212 -4.71 -7.46 -2.10
N LEU A 213 -3.54 -7.87 -2.62
CA LEU A 213 -2.27 -7.95 -1.90
C LEU A 213 -1.42 -6.67 -1.97
N VAL A 214 -1.86 -5.66 -2.73
CA VAL A 214 -1.18 -4.36 -2.82
C VAL A 214 -1.65 -3.48 -1.65
N ALA A 215 -0.72 -3.10 -0.79
CA ALA A 215 -0.99 -2.36 0.45
C ALA A 215 -2.09 -3.01 1.31
N HIS A 216 -2.89 -2.20 2.00
CA HIS A 216 -4.03 -2.60 2.83
C HIS A 216 -5.25 -1.72 2.50
N PRO A 217 -6.48 -2.09 2.90
CA PRO A 217 -7.71 -1.41 2.49
C PRO A 217 -7.67 0.12 2.62
N GLN A 218 -7.20 0.65 3.74
CA GLN A 218 -7.15 2.09 4.00
C GLN A 218 -6.24 2.85 3.02
N VAL A 219 -5.10 2.25 2.63
CA VAL A 219 -4.22 2.84 1.61
C VAL A 219 -4.82 2.70 0.22
N ARG A 220 -5.51 1.59 -0.08
CA ARG A 220 -6.16 1.37 -1.38
C ARG A 220 -7.39 2.25 -1.60
N ASP A 221 -8.13 2.55 -0.53
CA ASP A 221 -9.31 3.42 -0.54
C ASP A 221 -8.93 4.88 -0.85
N MET A 222 -7.65 5.27 -0.67
CA MET A 222 -7.16 6.62 -0.93
C MET A 222 -6.19 6.72 -2.12
N GLY A 223 -5.25 5.77 -2.23
CA GLY A 223 -4.20 5.79 -3.23
C GLY A 223 -4.73 5.49 -4.64
N SER A 224 -4.43 6.36 -5.60
CA SER A 224 -4.82 6.12 -7.00
C SER A 224 -3.82 5.23 -7.73
N TRP A 225 -4.30 4.51 -8.75
CA TRP A 225 -3.44 3.69 -9.61
C TRP A 225 -2.41 4.56 -10.36
N ALA A 226 -2.80 5.75 -10.85
CA ALA A 226 -1.88 6.63 -11.56
C ALA A 226 -0.84 7.25 -10.62
N GLY A 227 -1.22 7.51 -9.36
CA GLY A 227 -0.27 7.89 -8.32
C GLY A 227 0.80 6.83 -8.12
N ASN A 228 0.42 5.54 -8.10
CA ASN A 228 1.37 4.43 -8.02
C ASN A 228 2.32 4.38 -9.24
N VAL A 229 1.79 4.55 -10.46
CA VAL A 229 2.59 4.63 -11.70
C VAL A 229 3.56 5.81 -11.67
N MET A 230 3.14 6.98 -11.17
CA MET A 230 4.02 8.14 -11.03
C MET A 230 5.11 7.97 -9.97
N ILE A 231 4.88 7.20 -8.90
CA ILE A 231 5.94 6.82 -7.96
C ILE A 231 6.99 5.99 -8.72
N ALA A 232 6.58 4.95 -9.46
CA ALA A 232 7.50 4.11 -10.24
C ALA A 232 8.28 4.92 -11.30
N LYS A 233 7.63 5.93 -11.89
CA LYS A 233 8.27 6.83 -12.84
C LYS A 233 9.35 7.71 -12.19
N THR A 234 9.06 8.24 -11.02
CA THR A 234 9.94 9.19 -10.31
C THR A 234 11.06 8.48 -9.58
N HIS A 235 10.77 7.29 -9.06
CA HIS A 235 11.62 6.46 -8.22
C HIS A 235 11.75 5.08 -8.87
N PRO A 236 12.71 4.86 -9.78
CA PRO A 236 12.83 3.61 -10.52
C PRO A 236 13.03 2.36 -9.65
N ASP A 237 13.55 2.48 -8.44
CA ASP A 237 13.66 1.34 -7.51
C ASP A 237 12.34 0.96 -6.82
N PHE A 238 11.25 1.71 -7.05
CA PHE A 238 9.95 1.42 -6.47
C PHE A 238 9.32 0.18 -7.13
N PRO A 239 9.12 -0.92 -6.39
CA PRO A 239 8.66 -2.18 -6.96
C PRO A 239 7.13 -2.16 -7.15
N SER A 240 6.68 -1.56 -8.24
CA SER A 240 5.25 -1.36 -8.52
C SER A 240 4.57 -2.63 -9.03
N ASP A 241 3.75 -3.24 -8.17
CA ASP A 241 2.81 -4.30 -8.57
C ASP A 241 1.82 -3.79 -9.63
N VAL A 242 1.39 -2.52 -9.56
CA VAL A 242 0.43 -1.93 -10.50
C VAL A 242 1.03 -1.85 -11.91
N CYS A 243 2.26 -1.36 -12.05
CA CYS A 243 2.94 -1.30 -13.34
C CYS A 243 3.14 -2.70 -13.93
N LEU A 244 3.52 -3.68 -13.09
CA LEU A 244 3.65 -5.08 -13.51
C LEU A 244 2.33 -5.64 -14.05
N LEU A 245 1.22 -5.46 -13.33
CA LEU A 245 -0.08 -5.97 -13.73
C LEU A 245 -0.61 -5.28 -15.00
N LEU A 246 -0.48 -3.96 -15.10
CA LEU A 246 -0.88 -3.21 -16.29
C LEU A 246 -0.05 -3.63 -17.52
N THR A 247 1.26 -3.83 -17.35
CA THR A 247 2.13 -4.34 -18.43
C THR A 247 1.73 -5.76 -18.84
N THR A 248 1.40 -6.62 -17.87
CA THR A 248 0.95 -8.01 -18.12
C THR A 248 -0.34 -8.05 -18.93
N LEU A 249 -1.26 -7.13 -18.68
CA LEU A 249 -2.51 -6.99 -19.43
C LEU A 249 -2.33 -6.25 -20.77
N GLY A 250 -1.18 -5.60 -20.99
CA GLY A 250 -0.92 -4.70 -22.12
C GLY A 250 -1.89 -3.54 -22.12
N ALA A 251 -2.08 -2.96 -20.94
CA ALA A 251 -2.82 -1.74 -20.80
C ALA A 251 -2.07 -0.57 -21.47
N GLU A 252 -2.80 0.46 -21.85
CA GLU A 252 -2.24 1.68 -22.43
C GLU A 252 -2.59 2.88 -21.56
N LEU A 253 -1.58 3.69 -21.23
CA LEU A 253 -1.77 4.98 -20.59
C LEU A 253 -2.19 6.02 -21.63
N LYS A 254 -3.17 6.85 -21.27
CA LYS A 254 -3.59 8.01 -22.05
C LYS A 254 -3.03 9.26 -21.37
N LEU A 255 -2.08 9.92 -22.02
CA LEU A 255 -1.48 11.18 -21.57
C LEU A 255 -2.20 12.35 -22.22
N MET A 256 -2.73 13.27 -21.42
CA MET A 256 -3.42 14.47 -21.89
C MET A 256 -2.51 15.68 -21.74
N ASP A 257 -2.40 16.52 -22.77
CA ASP A 257 -1.72 17.81 -22.68
C ASP A 257 -2.69 18.98 -22.39
N ALA A 258 -2.14 20.18 -22.19
CA ALA A 258 -2.93 21.39 -21.91
C ALA A 258 -3.89 21.79 -23.03
N ASP A 259 -3.70 21.32 -24.27
CA ASP A 259 -4.64 21.49 -25.39
C ASP A 259 -5.71 20.37 -25.42
N GLN A 260 -5.75 19.53 -24.37
CA GLN A 260 -6.58 18.34 -24.22
C GLN A 260 -6.33 17.26 -25.28
N LYS A 261 -5.16 17.27 -25.93
CA LYS A 261 -4.80 16.21 -26.87
C LYS A 261 -4.33 14.99 -26.11
N ILE A 262 -4.83 13.82 -26.53
CA ILE A 262 -4.52 12.53 -25.91
C ILE A 262 -3.47 11.78 -26.74
N GLN A 263 -2.40 11.35 -26.07
CA GLN A 263 -1.39 10.43 -26.59
C GLN A 263 -1.51 9.10 -25.86
N SER A 264 -1.46 7.98 -26.60
CA SER A 264 -1.42 6.64 -26.01
C SER A 264 0.02 6.16 -25.89
N VAL A 265 0.38 5.56 -24.76
CA VAL A 265 1.72 5.02 -24.50
C VAL A 265 1.62 3.76 -23.63
N ASP A 266 2.44 2.75 -23.88
CA ASP A 266 2.53 1.59 -22.99
C ASP A 266 3.27 1.94 -21.70
N ILE A 267 3.11 1.08 -20.68
CA ILE A 267 3.63 1.36 -19.33
C ILE A 267 5.15 1.37 -19.32
N VAL A 268 5.81 0.47 -20.05
CA VAL A 268 7.27 0.36 -20.03
C VAL A 268 7.89 1.58 -20.71
N THR A 269 7.37 1.99 -21.88
CA THR A 269 7.79 3.21 -22.56
C THR A 269 7.55 4.45 -21.71
N PHE A 270 6.40 4.54 -21.04
CA PHE A 270 6.14 5.66 -20.13
C PHE A 270 7.18 5.75 -19.01
N LEU A 271 7.57 4.62 -18.42
CA LEU A 271 8.57 4.60 -17.34
C LEU A 271 9.96 4.98 -17.85
N THR A 272 10.35 4.54 -19.05
CA THR A 272 11.71 4.73 -19.58
C THR A 272 11.95 6.03 -20.35
N ASP A 273 10.94 6.61 -21.00
CA ASP A 273 11.10 7.84 -21.75
C ASP A 273 11.22 9.05 -20.80
N ALA A 274 12.42 9.63 -20.71
CA ALA A 274 12.70 10.77 -19.86
C ALA A 274 11.88 12.03 -20.22
N ASN A 275 11.28 12.10 -21.41
CA ASN A 275 10.47 13.23 -21.86
C ASN A 275 8.98 13.10 -21.48
N LEU A 276 8.58 11.97 -20.88
CA LEU A 276 7.19 11.72 -20.47
C LEU A 276 7.05 11.70 -18.94
N PRO A 277 5.96 12.26 -18.39
CA PRO A 277 5.08 13.22 -19.06
C PRO A 277 5.84 14.52 -19.35
N ARG A 278 5.47 15.25 -20.41
CA ARG A 278 6.07 16.57 -20.68
C ARG A 278 5.85 17.52 -19.51
N VAL A 279 6.86 18.32 -19.20
CA VAL A 279 6.83 19.39 -18.19
C VAL A 279 7.07 20.74 -18.87
N GLY A 280 6.49 21.83 -18.35
CA GLY A 280 6.71 23.19 -18.86
C GLY A 280 5.58 23.69 -19.77
N ALA A 281 5.91 24.27 -20.94
CA ALA A 281 4.97 25.07 -21.76
C ALA A 281 3.73 24.31 -22.29
N LYS A 282 3.79 22.98 -22.36
CA LYS A 282 2.65 22.09 -22.67
C LYS A 282 2.71 20.88 -21.76
N PRO A 283 2.40 21.05 -20.46
CA PRO A 283 2.55 19.98 -19.49
C PRO A 283 1.55 18.87 -19.83
N GLN A 284 1.91 17.64 -19.48
CA GLN A 284 1.04 16.48 -19.62
C GLN A 284 0.69 15.88 -18.25
N ILE A 285 -0.50 15.30 -18.17
CA ILE A 285 -0.93 14.47 -17.05
C ILE A 285 -1.27 13.07 -17.56
N ILE A 286 -1.15 12.07 -16.69
CA ILE A 286 -1.86 10.80 -16.90
C ILE A 286 -3.35 11.11 -16.78
N HIS A 287 -4.11 10.91 -17.84
CA HIS A 287 -5.56 11.12 -17.86
C HIS A 287 -6.29 9.85 -17.45
N SER A 288 -5.98 8.74 -18.11
CA SER A 288 -6.61 7.44 -17.87
C SER A 288 -5.71 6.28 -18.28
N VAL A 289 -6.11 5.07 -17.93
CA VAL A 289 -5.56 3.82 -18.45
C VAL A 289 -6.66 3.02 -19.12
N THR A 290 -6.35 2.44 -20.27
CA THR A 290 -7.21 1.47 -20.97
C THR A 290 -6.68 0.07 -20.69
N ILE A 291 -7.51 -0.79 -20.08
CA ILE A 291 -7.20 -2.18 -19.78
C ILE A 291 -8.01 -3.07 -20.73
N PRO A 292 -7.38 -3.77 -21.69
CA PRO A 292 -8.08 -4.73 -22.53
C PRO A 292 -8.48 -5.97 -21.73
N PHE A 293 -9.67 -6.49 -22.00
CA PHE A 293 -10.13 -7.73 -21.41
C PHE A 293 -9.46 -8.93 -22.10
N PRO A 294 -8.92 -9.90 -21.32
CA PRO A 294 -8.47 -11.17 -21.85
C PRO A 294 -9.56 -11.85 -22.68
N GLY A 295 -9.22 -12.27 -23.90
CA GLY A 295 -10.16 -12.94 -24.80
C GLY A 295 -10.35 -14.42 -24.51
N ALA A 296 -11.16 -15.10 -25.34
CA ALA A 296 -11.30 -16.55 -25.28
C ALA A 296 -9.95 -17.26 -25.45
N ASN A 297 -9.82 -18.45 -24.86
CA ASN A 297 -8.57 -19.24 -24.85
C ASN A 297 -7.37 -18.52 -24.22
N THR A 298 -7.61 -17.56 -23.34
CA THR A 298 -6.55 -16.92 -22.55
C THR A 298 -6.44 -17.55 -21.17
N PHE A 299 -5.22 -17.70 -20.68
CA PHE A 299 -4.91 -17.97 -19.28
C PHE A 299 -4.04 -16.84 -18.72
N VAL A 300 -4.42 -16.32 -17.55
CA VAL A 300 -3.65 -15.29 -16.83
C VAL A 300 -3.38 -15.78 -15.43
N ASP A 301 -2.13 -15.64 -14.98
CA ASP A 301 -1.76 -15.88 -13.59
C ASP A 301 -0.72 -14.87 -13.14
N THR A 302 -0.71 -14.59 -11.83
CA THR A 302 0.18 -13.62 -11.24
C THR A 302 0.65 -14.07 -9.88
N PHE A 303 1.82 -13.58 -9.47
CA PHE A 303 2.45 -13.96 -8.23
C PHE A 303 3.04 -12.73 -7.57
N LYS A 304 2.88 -12.66 -6.25
CA LYS A 304 3.52 -11.67 -5.40
C LYS A 304 4.14 -12.41 -4.22
N ILE A 305 5.45 -12.60 -4.27
CA ILE A 305 6.19 -13.28 -3.20
C ILE A 305 6.62 -12.25 -2.18
N MET A 306 6.34 -12.51 -0.91
CA MET A 306 6.34 -11.49 0.13
C MET A 306 6.84 -12.08 1.46
N ARG A 307 7.53 -11.27 2.27
CA ARG A 307 8.01 -11.65 3.62
C ARG A 307 6.89 -11.92 4.61
N ARG A 308 5.76 -11.26 4.40
CA ARG A 308 4.52 -11.46 5.15
C ARG A 308 3.37 -11.44 4.17
N HIS A 309 2.24 -12.02 4.56
CA HIS A 309 1.14 -12.25 3.63
C HIS A 309 0.59 -10.99 2.96
N MET A 310 0.72 -9.81 3.58
CA MET A 310 0.25 -8.51 3.04
C MET A 310 1.01 -7.33 3.63
N ASN A 311 0.72 -6.12 3.12
CA ASN A 311 1.31 -4.86 3.56
C ASN A 311 2.86 -4.88 3.49
N THR A 312 3.41 -5.52 2.46
CA THR A 312 4.84 -5.53 2.21
C THR A 312 5.07 -5.46 0.71
N HIS A 313 6.20 -4.89 0.33
CA HIS A 313 6.68 -4.98 -1.04
C HIS A 313 6.96 -6.43 -1.41
N ALA A 314 6.84 -6.71 -2.71
CA ALA A 314 7.22 -8.00 -3.25
C ALA A 314 8.74 -8.16 -3.15
N GLU A 315 9.19 -9.36 -2.82
CA GLU A 315 10.57 -9.80 -3.02
C GLU A 315 10.82 -10.08 -4.51
N LEU A 316 9.85 -10.74 -5.14
CA LEU A 316 9.69 -10.88 -6.57
C LEU A 316 8.19 -10.96 -6.87
N ASN A 317 7.73 -10.26 -7.88
CA ASN A 317 6.39 -10.39 -8.44
C ASN A 317 6.48 -10.73 -9.92
N ALA A 318 5.47 -11.43 -10.42
CA ALA A 318 5.43 -11.92 -11.80
C ALA A 318 4.00 -11.90 -12.33
N GLY A 319 3.85 -11.61 -13.61
CA GLY A 319 2.61 -11.69 -14.35
C GLY A 319 2.80 -12.49 -15.63
N PHE A 320 1.87 -13.41 -15.88
CA PHE A 320 1.88 -14.31 -17.02
C PHE A 320 0.55 -14.22 -17.75
N PHE A 321 0.61 -14.05 -19.06
CA PHE A 321 -0.53 -14.04 -19.96
C PHE A 321 -0.21 -15.01 -21.11
N PHE A 322 -1.02 -16.05 -21.27
CA PHE A 322 -0.90 -17.02 -22.35
C PHE A 322 -2.17 -16.98 -23.19
N GLN A 323 -2.03 -16.62 -24.47
CA GLN A 323 -3.08 -16.79 -25.47
C GLN A 323 -2.83 -18.11 -26.18
N PHE A 324 -3.79 -19.02 -26.11
CA PHE A 324 -3.74 -20.29 -26.84
C PHE A 324 -4.41 -20.15 -28.21
N ALA A 325 -3.90 -20.90 -29.18
CA ALA A 325 -4.48 -21.02 -30.51
C ALA A 325 -5.85 -21.73 -30.43
N ALA A 326 -6.75 -21.40 -31.36
CA ALA A 326 -8.10 -21.96 -31.38
C ALA A 326 -8.12 -23.43 -31.80
N ASP A 327 -7.17 -23.85 -32.65
CA ASP A 327 -7.05 -25.16 -33.29
C ASP A 327 -6.15 -26.14 -32.51
N GLY A 328 -5.28 -25.65 -31.63
CA GLY A 328 -4.42 -26.46 -30.77
C GLY A 328 -4.58 -26.10 -29.30
N PRO A 329 -5.17 -26.96 -28.44
CA PRO A 329 -5.55 -26.57 -27.07
C PRO A 329 -4.38 -26.09 -26.22
N LEU A 330 -3.15 -26.56 -26.50
CA LEU A 330 -1.92 -26.22 -25.79
C LEU A 330 -0.95 -25.36 -26.62
N SER A 331 -1.27 -25.04 -27.88
CA SER A 331 -0.40 -24.23 -28.73
C SER A 331 -0.50 -22.75 -28.33
N ILE A 332 0.62 -22.10 -28.06
CA ILE A 332 0.66 -20.70 -27.63
C ILE A 332 0.73 -19.80 -28.87
N SER A 333 -0.30 -19.00 -29.14
CA SER A 333 -0.27 -18.01 -30.22
C SER A 333 0.36 -16.68 -29.78
N ASP A 334 0.17 -16.28 -28.52
CA ASP A 334 0.85 -15.14 -27.94
C ASP A 334 1.11 -15.33 -26.44
N VAL A 335 2.12 -14.64 -25.92
CA VAL A 335 2.52 -14.71 -24.53
C VAL A 335 3.08 -13.37 -24.06
N ARG A 336 2.72 -12.98 -22.83
CA ARG A 336 3.39 -11.92 -22.08
C ARG A 336 3.87 -12.47 -20.75
N MET A 337 5.12 -12.15 -20.43
CA MET A 337 5.77 -12.61 -19.22
C MET A 337 6.59 -11.45 -18.65
N VAL A 338 6.13 -10.97 -17.50
CA VAL A 338 6.63 -9.74 -16.87
C VAL A 338 7.04 -10.05 -15.44
N PHE A 339 8.21 -9.55 -15.02
CA PHE A 339 8.73 -9.69 -13.67
C PHE A 339 9.06 -8.31 -13.09
N GLY A 340 8.80 -8.08 -11.81
CA GLY A 340 9.36 -6.95 -11.08
C GLY A 340 10.55 -7.40 -10.23
N ASN A 341 11.32 -6.44 -9.72
CA ASN A 341 12.58 -6.68 -8.99
C ASN A 341 13.61 -7.52 -9.74
N VAL A 342 13.56 -7.54 -11.07
CA VAL A 342 14.67 -8.02 -11.90
C VAL A 342 15.47 -6.80 -12.36
N GLU A 343 14.80 -5.85 -13.00
CA GLU A 343 15.31 -4.50 -13.27
C GLU A 343 14.57 -3.48 -12.38
N HIS A 344 14.98 -2.20 -12.47
CA HIS A 344 14.27 -1.08 -11.86
C HIS A 344 12.85 -0.91 -12.46
N LYS A 345 12.69 -1.17 -13.75
CA LYS A 345 11.38 -1.22 -14.42
C LYS A 345 10.81 -2.65 -14.47
N PRO A 346 9.51 -2.84 -14.79
CA PRO A 346 9.01 -4.16 -15.16
C PRO A 346 9.88 -4.79 -16.25
N PHE A 347 10.45 -5.94 -15.94
CA PHE A 347 11.29 -6.73 -16.84
C PHE A 347 10.40 -7.61 -17.70
N VAL A 348 10.52 -7.46 -19.02
CA VAL A 348 9.77 -8.22 -20.02
C VAL A 348 10.73 -9.25 -20.62
N ALA A 349 10.42 -10.54 -20.47
CA ALA A 349 11.31 -11.64 -20.85
C ALA A 349 11.16 -12.01 -22.34
N ASP A 350 11.56 -11.10 -23.23
CA ASP A 350 11.42 -11.17 -24.69
C ASP A 350 12.01 -12.44 -25.32
N ALA A 351 13.21 -12.86 -24.91
CA ALA A 351 13.85 -14.05 -25.46
C ALA A 351 13.06 -15.31 -25.12
N THR A 352 12.60 -15.41 -23.87
CA THR A 352 11.78 -16.53 -23.43
C THR A 352 10.39 -16.51 -24.08
N MET A 353 9.75 -15.34 -24.19
CA MET A 353 8.47 -15.22 -24.91
C MET A 353 8.61 -15.68 -26.36
N LYS A 354 9.68 -15.30 -27.05
CA LYS A 354 9.98 -15.76 -28.41
C LYS A 354 10.16 -17.29 -28.50
N ALA A 355 10.77 -17.91 -27.48
CA ALA A 355 10.92 -19.36 -27.42
C ALA A 355 9.59 -20.11 -27.21
N LEU A 356 8.58 -19.46 -26.61
CA LEU A 356 7.27 -20.04 -26.33
C LEU A 356 6.26 -19.85 -27.48
N ARG A 357 6.31 -18.74 -28.21
CA ARG A 357 5.34 -18.46 -29.28
C ARG A 357 5.38 -19.53 -30.37
N GLY A 358 4.19 -19.96 -30.79
CA GLY A 358 3.97 -21.01 -31.80
C GLY A 358 4.23 -22.43 -31.31
N GLN A 359 4.62 -22.63 -30.05
CA GLN A 359 4.94 -23.95 -29.51
C GLN A 359 3.80 -24.49 -28.62
N ALA A 360 3.73 -25.82 -28.50
CA ALA A 360 2.81 -26.48 -27.58
C ALA A 360 3.39 -26.50 -26.16
N LEU A 361 2.60 -26.08 -25.18
CA LEU A 361 2.99 -25.98 -23.76
C LEU A 361 3.13 -27.36 -23.10
N THR A 362 4.22 -28.06 -23.42
CA THR A 362 4.62 -29.37 -22.88
C THR A 362 5.61 -29.23 -21.73
N SER A 363 5.79 -30.28 -20.92
CA SER A 363 6.79 -30.27 -19.83
C SER A 363 8.21 -30.02 -20.34
N ALA A 364 8.57 -30.59 -21.49
CA ALA A 364 9.87 -30.36 -22.14
C ALA A 364 10.04 -28.90 -22.60
N LEU A 365 8.98 -28.27 -23.12
CA LEU A 365 9.02 -26.84 -23.45
C LEU A 365 9.17 -25.99 -22.19
N ILE A 366 8.44 -26.28 -21.11
CA ILE A 366 8.55 -25.56 -19.84
C ILE A 366 9.98 -25.63 -19.30
N GLU A 367 10.61 -26.80 -19.32
CA GLU A 367 11.99 -26.97 -18.86
C GLU A 367 13.00 -26.20 -19.73
N SER A 368 12.89 -26.34 -21.06
CA SER A 368 13.80 -25.67 -22.00
C SER A 368 13.63 -24.14 -21.99
N ALA A 369 12.40 -23.64 -21.96
CA ALA A 369 12.11 -22.21 -21.80
C ALA A 369 12.55 -21.68 -20.43
N GLY A 370 12.47 -22.48 -19.37
CA GLY A 370 13.00 -22.14 -18.05
C GLY A 370 14.51 -21.90 -18.05
N LYS A 371 15.27 -22.65 -18.87
CA LYS A 371 16.72 -22.42 -19.06
C LYS A 371 16.99 -21.11 -19.80
N VAL A 372 16.18 -20.78 -20.81
CA VAL A 372 16.24 -19.49 -21.51
C VAL A 372 15.95 -18.35 -20.54
N LEU A 373 14.87 -18.45 -19.75
CA LEU A 373 14.48 -17.45 -18.76
C LEU A 373 15.58 -17.21 -17.73
N LYS A 374 16.19 -18.28 -17.23
CA LYS A 374 17.30 -18.17 -16.27
C LYS A 374 18.44 -17.33 -16.84
N ALA A 375 18.92 -17.66 -18.04
CA ALA A 375 20.02 -16.93 -18.68
C ALA A 375 19.61 -15.47 -19.00
N GLU A 376 18.36 -15.25 -19.40
CA GLU A 376 17.82 -13.94 -19.70
C GLU A 376 17.77 -13.02 -18.47
N ILE A 377 17.34 -13.55 -17.32
CA ILE A 377 17.32 -12.82 -16.04
C ILE A 377 18.75 -12.60 -15.53
N GLU A 378 19.62 -13.60 -15.58
CA GLU A 378 21.02 -13.48 -15.14
C GLU A 378 21.76 -12.34 -15.87
N ALA A 379 21.45 -12.12 -17.14
CA ALA A 379 22.04 -11.04 -17.93
C ALA A 379 21.52 -9.63 -17.55
N ASN A 380 20.30 -9.53 -17.00
CA ASN A 380 19.62 -8.24 -16.79
C ASN A 380 19.42 -7.85 -15.33
N ILE A 381 19.50 -8.80 -14.39
CA ILE A 381 19.20 -8.56 -12.98
C ILE A 381 20.08 -7.47 -12.38
N LYS A 382 19.43 -6.48 -11.75
CA LYS A 382 20.08 -5.36 -11.06
C LYS A 382 19.97 -5.54 -9.55
N ASP A 383 20.99 -5.04 -8.87
CA ASP A 383 20.90 -4.77 -7.44
C ASP A 383 20.02 -3.52 -7.22
N PRO A 384 19.33 -3.42 -6.07
CA PRO A 384 18.72 -2.17 -5.66
C PRO A 384 19.77 -1.05 -5.68
N SER A 385 19.40 0.14 -6.15
CA SER A 385 20.34 1.28 -6.25
C SER A 385 20.77 1.83 -4.88
N ILE A 386 20.04 1.47 -3.81
CA ILE A 386 20.26 1.93 -2.44
C ILE A 386 20.73 0.76 -1.56
N PRO A 387 21.78 0.95 -0.72
CA PRO A 387 22.16 -0.02 0.28
C PRO A 387 21.07 -0.08 1.36
N ASP A 388 20.49 -1.25 1.56
CA ASP A 388 19.53 -1.53 2.63
C ASP A 388 18.28 -0.62 2.65
N PRO A 389 17.49 -0.51 1.55
CA PRO A 389 16.11 -0.09 1.71
C PRO A 389 15.45 -1.11 2.65
N PRO A 390 14.60 -0.70 3.58
CA PRO A 390 13.93 -1.61 4.51
C PRO A 390 13.06 -2.71 3.83
N PHE A 391 13.03 -2.78 2.50
CA PHE A 391 12.05 -3.51 1.72
C PHE A 391 12.56 -4.43 0.61
N VAL A 392 13.83 -4.42 0.18
CA VAL A 392 14.29 -5.33 -0.89
C VAL A 392 15.78 -5.63 -0.77
N VAL A 393 16.14 -6.69 -0.05
CA VAL A 393 17.41 -7.38 -0.29
C VAL A 393 17.17 -8.87 -0.04
N VAL A 394 16.67 -9.55 -1.06
CA VAL A 394 16.85 -11.00 -1.17
C VAL A 394 17.92 -11.24 -2.22
N ASP A 395 18.74 -12.24 -1.94
CA ASP A 395 19.86 -12.66 -2.77
C ASP A 395 19.46 -12.79 -4.26
N LYS A 396 20.37 -12.41 -5.17
CA LYS A 396 20.13 -12.48 -6.63
C LYS A 396 19.78 -13.89 -7.07
N GLN A 397 20.49 -14.89 -6.57
CA GLN A 397 20.26 -16.28 -6.92
C GLN A 397 18.87 -16.73 -6.46
N TYR A 398 18.43 -16.29 -5.28
CA TYR A 398 17.06 -16.52 -4.84
C TYR A 398 16.03 -15.96 -5.82
N ARG A 399 16.17 -14.69 -6.25
CA ARG A 399 15.25 -14.05 -7.21
C ARG A 399 15.23 -14.76 -8.57
N ILE A 400 16.40 -15.16 -9.09
CA ILE A 400 16.52 -15.90 -10.36
C ILE A 400 15.79 -17.26 -10.27
N ASN A 401 16.07 -18.04 -9.22
CA ASN A 401 15.45 -19.34 -9.01
C ASN A 401 13.94 -19.20 -8.83
N LEU A 402 13.50 -18.18 -8.08
CA LEU A 402 12.10 -17.89 -7.85
C LEU A 402 11.38 -17.56 -9.16
N ALA A 403 11.93 -16.69 -10.01
CA ALA A 403 11.34 -16.36 -11.30
C ALA A 403 11.10 -17.60 -12.18
N CYS A 404 12.10 -18.49 -12.26
CA CYS A 404 11.98 -19.76 -12.99
C CYS A 404 10.89 -20.67 -12.41
N ASN A 405 10.81 -20.77 -11.07
CA ASN A 405 9.79 -21.57 -10.40
C ASN A 405 8.38 -21.00 -10.60
N LEU A 406 8.22 -19.68 -10.56
CA LEU A 406 6.92 -19.03 -10.80
C LEU A 406 6.47 -19.23 -12.26
N PHE A 407 7.39 -19.13 -13.22
CA PHE A 407 7.10 -19.45 -14.62
C PHE A 407 6.63 -20.89 -14.78
N ALA A 408 7.37 -21.86 -14.22
CA ALA A 408 6.99 -23.27 -14.30
C ALA A 408 5.61 -23.52 -13.70
N LYS A 409 5.29 -22.93 -12.54
CA LYS A 409 3.97 -23.01 -11.92
C LYS A 409 2.87 -22.42 -12.80
N ALA A 410 3.09 -21.21 -13.34
CA ALA A 410 2.12 -20.55 -14.22
C ALA A 410 1.85 -21.36 -15.48
N ALA A 411 2.90 -21.90 -16.09
CA ALA A 411 2.81 -22.72 -17.30
C ALA A 411 2.06 -24.04 -17.05
N LEU A 412 2.32 -24.73 -15.94
CA LEU A 412 1.59 -25.94 -15.57
C LEU A 412 0.10 -25.64 -15.33
N ARG A 413 -0.23 -24.55 -14.62
CA ARG A 413 -1.62 -24.11 -14.43
C ARG A 413 -2.31 -23.75 -15.74
N GLY A 414 -1.61 -23.06 -16.65
CA GLY A 414 -2.12 -22.72 -17.97
C GLY A 414 -2.40 -23.95 -18.82
N ARG A 415 -1.48 -24.92 -18.80
CA ARG A 415 -1.67 -26.23 -19.45
C ARG A 415 -2.88 -26.97 -18.88
N GLN A 416 -3.02 -27.02 -17.55
CA GLN A 416 -4.16 -27.66 -16.89
C GLN A 416 -5.49 -26.98 -17.24
N ALA A 417 -5.53 -25.64 -17.23
CA ALA A 417 -6.71 -24.85 -17.60
C ALA A 417 -7.17 -25.08 -19.04
N ARG A 418 -6.28 -25.58 -19.90
CA ARG A 418 -6.56 -25.97 -21.29
C ARG A 418 -6.77 -27.46 -21.51
N GLY A 419 -6.99 -28.23 -20.43
CA GLY A 419 -7.25 -29.66 -20.50
C GLY A 419 -6.01 -30.52 -20.74
N GLY A 420 -4.81 -29.95 -20.60
CA GLY A 420 -3.58 -30.73 -20.65
C GLY A 420 -3.45 -31.66 -19.45
N VAL A 421 -3.16 -32.94 -19.70
CA VAL A 421 -2.93 -33.93 -18.65
C VAL A 421 -1.62 -33.61 -17.94
N LEU A 422 -1.66 -33.53 -16.61
CA LEU A 422 -0.50 -33.33 -15.74
C LEU A 422 -0.19 -34.62 -14.98
N THR A 423 1.09 -34.85 -14.65
CA THR A 423 1.47 -35.91 -13.70
C THR A 423 1.06 -35.53 -12.26
N PRO A 424 0.99 -36.48 -11.32
CA PRO A 424 0.71 -36.18 -9.91
C PRO A 424 1.67 -35.14 -9.31
N GLU A 425 2.95 -35.18 -9.67
CA GLU A 425 3.97 -34.24 -9.22
C GLU A 425 3.74 -32.84 -9.80
N GLU A 426 3.37 -32.76 -11.08
CA GLU A 426 3.01 -31.50 -11.73
C GLU A 426 1.75 -30.87 -11.13
N ILE A 427 0.76 -31.68 -10.77
CA ILE A 427 -0.47 -31.21 -10.08
C ILE A 427 -0.10 -30.59 -8.73
N SER A 428 0.75 -31.26 -7.95
CA SER A 428 1.24 -30.73 -6.67
C SER A 428 2.00 -29.41 -6.85
N ALA A 429 2.86 -29.32 -7.87
CA ALA A 429 3.59 -28.10 -8.18
C ALA A 429 2.67 -26.93 -8.59
N ALA A 430 1.63 -27.22 -9.37
CA ALA A 430 0.65 -26.26 -9.86
C ALA A 430 -0.34 -25.79 -8.77
N ALA A 431 -0.47 -26.47 -7.63
CA ALA A 431 -1.42 -26.10 -6.59
C ALA A 431 -1.23 -24.65 -6.09
N ALA A 432 -2.33 -23.97 -5.82
CA ALA A 432 -2.34 -22.63 -5.22
C ALA A 432 -2.58 -22.74 -3.70
N PRO A 433 -1.71 -22.17 -2.84
CA PRO A 433 -1.98 -22.15 -1.41
C PRO A 433 -3.22 -21.31 -1.12
N GLN A 434 -4.14 -21.85 -0.33
CA GLN A 434 -5.31 -21.14 0.18
C GLN A 434 -5.13 -20.88 1.66
N ARG A 435 -5.43 -19.65 2.10
CA ARG A 435 -5.46 -19.31 3.52
C ARG A 435 -6.87 -19.60 4.04
N PRO A 436 -7.05 -20.54 4.98
CA PRO A 436 -8.33 -20.76 5.61
C PRO A 436 -8.70 -19.58 6.53
N GLU A 437 -9.97 -19.50 6.87
CA GLU A 437 -10.44 -18.63 7.95
C GLU A 437 -9.69 -18.91 9.26
N SER A 438 -9.38 -17.87 10.03
CA SER A 438 -8.75 -18.06 11.34
C SER A 438 -9.76 -18.63 12.34
N SER A 439 -9.36 -19.70 13.04
CA SER A 439 -10.11 -20.36 14.12
C SER A 439 -9.22 -20.69 15.32
N GLY A 440 -9.81 -20.90 16.49
CA GLY A 440 -9.12 -21.27 17.73
C GLY A 440 -10.10 -21.77 18.79
N ASP A 441 -9.59 -22.53 19.76
CA ASP A 441 -10.35 -23.08 20.89
C ASP A 441 -9.58 -22.78 22.19
N GLN A 442 -10.25 -22.23 23.20
CA GLN A 442 -9.65 -21.93 24.51
C GLN A 442 -10.37 -22.70 25.62
N LYS A 443 -9.61 -23.45 26.41
CA LYS A 443 -10.12 -24.24 27.54
C LYS A 443 -9.44 -23.80 28.83
N PHE A 444 -10.24 -23.50 29.84
CA PHE A 444 -9.79 -23.16 31.18
C PHE A 444 -10.81 -23.69 32.20
N THR A 445 -10.36 -23.85 33.44
CA THR A 445 -11.20 -24.27 34.57
C THR A 445 -11.19 -23.16 35.61
N VAL A 446 -12.35 -22.84 36.15
CA VAL A 446 -12.48 -21.88 37.26
C VAL A 446 -12.83 -22.64 38.53
N ASP A 447 -12.15 -22.34 39.63
CA ASP A 447 -12.48 -22.88 40.95
C ASP A 447 -13.56 -21.99 41.60
N PRO A 448 -14.81 -22.48 41.77
CA PRO A 448 -15.87 -21.70 42.39
C PRO A 448 -15.56 -21.25 43.83
N LEU A 449 -14.64 -21.92 44.53
CA LEU A 449 -14.27 -21.57 45.90
C LEU A 449 -13.38 -20.32 45.98
N THR A 450 -12.84 -19.86 44.84
CA THR A 450 -11.91 -18.72 44.78
C THR A 450 -12.51 -17.48 44.12
N GLU A 451 -13.81 -17.48 43.82
CA GLU A 451 -14.48 -16.37 43.13
C GLU A 451 -14.22 -15.00 43.79
N PRO A 452 -13.83 -13.95 43.02
CA PRO A 452 -13.76 -13.86 41.55
C PRO A 452 -12.42 -14.30 40.93
N VAL A 453 -11.48 -14.84 41.71
CA VAL A 453 -10.16 -15.27 41.21
C VAL A 453 -10.33 -16.40 40.19
N GLY A 454 -9.67 -16.29 39.04
CA GLY A 454 -9.75 -17.27 37.96
C GLY A 454 -10.94 -17.08 37.00
N GLN A 455 -11.91 -16.22 37.32
CA GLN A 455 -12.98 -15.88 36.39
C GLN A 455 -12.42 -15.05 35.22
N PRO A 456 -12.89 -15.27 33.97
CA PRO A 456 -12.50 -14.48 32.80
C PRO A 456 -13.22 -13.13 32.81
N VAL A 457 -12.92 -12.31 33.81
CA VAL A 457 -13.56 -10.99 33.98
C VAL A 457 -13.10 -10.07 32.86
N GLU A 458 -14.06 -9.33 32.30
CA GLU A 458 -13.77 -8.30 31.31
C GLU A 458 -12.78 -7.27 31.86
N LYS A 459 -11.81 -6.86 31.03
CA LYS A 459 -10.90 -5.79 31.40
C LYS A 459 -11.69 -4.48 31.54
N PHE A 460 -11.67 -3.90 32.74
CA PHE A 460 -12.47 -2.71 33.07
C PHE A 460 -12.32 -1.49 32.13
N GLN A 461 -11.16 -1.29 31.49
CA GLN A 461 -10.95 -0.18 30.53
C GLN A 461 -11.23 -0.56 29.07
N CYS A 462 -11.71 -1.77 28.79
CA CYS A 462 -11.82 -2.23 27.41
C CYS A 462 -12.83 -1.38 26.61
N VAL A 463 -13.96 -1.05 27.23
CA VAL A 463 -14.97 -0.17 26.63
C VAL A 463 -14.39 1.23 26.39
N ASP A 464 -13.67 1.81 27.36
CA ASP A 464 -13.03 3.12 27.19
C ASP A 464 -12.02 3.12 26.02
N GLN A 465 -11.25 2.03 25.90
CA GLN A 465 -10.30 1.87 24.81
C GLN A 465 -10.98 1.69 23.45
N ALA A 466 -12.14 1.03 23.42
CA ALA A 466 -12.94 0.89 22.22
C ALA A 466 -13.70 2.17 21.84
N CYS A 467 -13.99 3.05 22.81
CA CYS A 467 -14.64 4.35 22.58
C CYS A 467 -13.65 5.51 22.37
N GLY A 468 -12.35 5.27 22.54
CA GLY A 468 -11.33 6.32 22.45
C GLY A 468 -11.31 7.27 23.65
N THR A 469 -11.96 6.94 24.76
CA THR A 469 -11.99 7.76 25.99
C THR A 469 -10.84 7.43 26.95
N ALA A 470 -10.16 6.30 26.76
CA ALA A 470 -8.96 5.95 27.51
C ALA A 470 -7.80 6.91 27.18
N GLN A 471 -7.28 7.61 28.19
CA GLN A 471 -6.19 8.58 28.00
C GLN A 471 -4.81 7.92 28.03
N TYR A 472 -4.00 8.24 27.02
CA TYR A 472 -2.58 7.95 26.95
C TYR A 472 -1.77 9.25 27.08
N VAL A 473 -0.46 9.12 27.30
CA VAL A 473 0.45 10.26 27.52
C VAL A 473 0.38 11.31 26.40
N ALA A 474 0.16 10.89 25.16
CA ALA A 474 0.08 11.79 24.01
C ALA A 474 -1.27 12.50 23.85
N ASP A 475 -2.30 12.08 24.59
CA ASP A 475 -3.64 12.67 24.54
C ASP A 475 -3.79 13.84 25.52
N GLU A 476 -2.80 14.02 26.40
CA GLU A 476 -2.75 15.15 27.32
C GLU A 476 -2.67 16.49 26.55
N PRO A 477 -3.53 17.47 26.88
CA PRO A 477 -3.53 18.76 26.21
C PRO A 477 -2.17 19.46 26.28
N ILE A 478 -1.70 19.97 25.13
CA ILE A 478 -0.46 20.73 25.05
C ILE A 478 -0.63 22.06 25.80
N ARG A 479 0.11 22.23 26.91
CA ARG A 479 0.06 23.46 27.71
C ARG A 479 0.75 24.62 26.98
N PRO A 480 0.33 25.88 27.20
CA PRO A 480 1.01 27.02 26.61
C PRO A 480 2.51 27.04 26.94
N ARG A 481 3.35 27.32 25.93
CA ARG A 481 4.83 27.34 26.02
C ARG A 481 5.49 25.96 26.19
N THR A 482 4.76 24.86 25.98
CA THR A 482 5.37 23.53 25.85
C THR A 482 6.36 23.54 24.68
N LEU A 483 7.53 22.95 24.88
CA LEU A 483 8.56 22.77 23.86
C LEU A 483 8.64 21.30 23.48
N PHE A 484 8.90 21.03 22.21
CA PHE A 484 9.06 19.66 21.70
C PHE A 484 10.53 19.31 21.58
N GLY A 485 10.91 18.13 22.09
CA GLY A 485 12.26 17.58 21.99
C GLY A 485 12.38 16.64 20.80
N VAL A 486 13.35 16.86 19.89
CA VAL A 486 13.68 15.91 18.81
C VAL A 486 15.10 15.39 19.03
N PRO A 487 15.30 14.07 19.21
CA PRO A 487 16.64 13.50 19.34
C PRO A 487 17.35 13.50 17.99
N VAL A 488 18.64 13.85 18.00
CA VAL A 488 19.54 13.66 16.87
C VAL A 488 20.25 12.33 17.06
N HIS A 489 20.21 11.44 16.07
CA HIS A 489 20.82 10.12 16.18
C HIS A 489 22.11 10.02 15.38
N ALA A 490 23.05 9.20 15.84
CA ALA A 490 24.24 8.86 15.06
C ALA A 490 23.85 7.98 13.86
N GLU A 491 24.29 8.36 12.66
CA GLU A 491 24.03 7.60 11.44
C GLU A 491 25.01 6.43 11.24
N LYS A 492 26.11 6.41 11.99
CA LYS A 492 27.16 5.39 11.92
C LYS A 492 27.87 5.24 13.26
N VAL A 493 28.44 4.06 13.47
CA VAL A 493 29.33 3.79 14.60
C VAL A 493 30.68 4.48 14.33
N ALA A 494 30.89 5.65 14.93
CA ALA A 494 32.12 6.44 14.76
C ALA A 494 32.36 7.38 15.95
N ALA A 495 33.59 7.87 16.09
CA ALA A 495 33.91 8.95 17.04
C ALA A 495 33.37 10.29 16.53
N ILE A 496 32.75 11.07 17.42
CA ILE A 496 32.25 12.41 17.11
C ILE A 496 33.45 13.39 17.12
N LYS A 497 33.77 13.97 15.96
CA LYS A 497 34.84 14.98 15.85
C LYS A 497 34.37 16.37 16.23
N CYS A 498 33.18 16.75 15.75
CA CYS A 498 32.56 18.04 16.01
C CYS A 498 31.04 17.90 15.81
N ILE A 499 30.29 18.82 16.43
CA ILE A 499 28.87 19.01 16.19
C ILE A 499 28.70 20.48 15.81
N ASP A 500 28.20 20.74 14.61
CA ASP A 500 27.85 22.08 14.14
C ASP A 500 26.33 22.22 14.19
N VAL A 501 25.86 23.30 14.81
CA VAL A 501 24.44 23.57 15.04
C VAL A 501 23.97 24.88 14.42
N VAL A 502 24.84 25.60 13.70
CA VAL A 502 24.54 26.94 13.18
C VAL A 502 23.27 26.95 12.34
N GLU A 503 23.21 26.10 11.31
CA GLU A 503 22.04 26.03 10.42
C GLU A 503 20.77 25.63 11.16
N CYS A 504 20.87 24.74 12.14
CA CYS A 504 19.69 24.31 12.89
C CYS A 504 19.12 25.43 13.77
N MET A 505 20.00 26.26 14.35
CA MET A 505 19.57 27.40 15.18
C MET A 505 18.91 28.52 14.37
N GLU A 506 19.08 28.53 13.04
CA GLU A 506 18.39 29.46 12.13
C GLU A 506 16.95 29.01 11.79
N VAL A 507 16.60 27.75 12.05
CA VAL A 507 15.27 27.22 11.79
C VAL A 507 14.25 27.88 12.72
N VAL A 508 13.22 28.50 12.13
CA VAL A 508 12.15 29.18 12.88
C VAL A 508 11.52 28.21 13.89
N GLY A 509 11.49 28.65 15.15
CA GLY A 509 10.93 27.88 16.25
C GLY A 509 11.97 27.07 17.03
N VAL A 510 13.16 26.80 16.50
CA VAL A 510 14.25 26.18 17.28
C VAL A 510 14.73 27.17 18.34
N THR A 511 14.88 26.68 19.57
CA THR A 511 15.27 27.51 20.72
C THR A 511 16.59 27.08 21.34
N HIS A 512 16.87 25.76 21.37
CA HIS A 512 18.05 25.20 22.02
C HIS A 512 18.48 23.91 21.33
N PHE A 513 19.79 23.66 21.35
CA PHE A 513 20.41 22.36 21.16
C PHE A 513 20.98 21.90 22.50
N ILE A 514 20.55 20.73 22.98
CA ILE A 514 21.00 20.14 24.26
C ILE A 514 21.97 19.01 23.94
N SER A 515 23.17 19.05 24.49
CA SER A 515 24.25 18.09 24.29
C SER A 515 24.69 17.44 25.60
N ALA A 516 25.69 16.54 25.52
CA ALA A 516 26.32 15.97 26.71
C ALA A 516 27.01 17.02 27.60
N ALA A 517 27.40 18.19 27.06
CA ALA A 517 27.99 19.26 27.84
C ALA A 517 26.97 19.88 28.82
N ASP A 518 25.73 20.05 28.37
CA ASP A 518 24.65 20.69 29.14
C ASP A 518 24.17 19.86 30.34
N VAL A 519 24.47 18.54 30.34
CA VAL A 519 24.10 17.62 31.42
C VAL A 519 25.17 17.57 32.51
N LYS A 520 26.44 17.83 32.19
CA LYS A 520 27.56 17.77 33.14
C LYS A 520 27.44 18.83 34.24
N ASP A 521 26.84 19.97 33.94
CA ASP A 521 26.68 21.09 34.86
C ASP A 521 25.53 20.91 35.88
N LEU A 522 24.74 19.83 35.76
CA LEU A 522 23.61 19.54 36.66
C LEU A 522 23.98 18.64 37.86
N GLY A 523 25.27 18.34 38.08
CA GLY A 523 25.74 17.56 39.24
C GLY A 523 25.35 16.07 39.21
N ALA A 524 24.98 15.54 38.04
CA ALA A 524 24.66 14.14 37.87
C ALA A 524 25.95 13.30 37.72
N GLU A 525 26.55 12.88 38.84
CA GLU A 525 27.58 11.81 38.87
C GLU A 525 27.01 10.42 38.49
N LEU A 526 25.76 10.34 38.02
CA LEU A 526 25.03 9.09 37.74
C LEU A 526 24.66 8.98 36.25
N ILE A 527 25.66 8.90 35.38
CA ILE A 527 25.47 8.51 33.97
C ILE A 527 26.30 7.28 33.57
N GLU A 528 27.05 6.66 34.49
CA GLU A 528 27.61 5.32 34.20
C GLU A 528 26.53 4.22 34.26
N GLY A 529 25.44 4.41 35.03
CA GLY A 529 24.38 3.40 35.19
C GLY A 529 23.31 3.38 34.09
N LEU A 530 23.05 4.50 33.42
CA LEU A 530 22.06 4.57 32.32
C LEU A 530 22.63 4.08 30.97
N LEU A 531 23.95 3.91 30.88
CA LEU A 531 24.66 3.34 29.72
C LEU A 531 24.58 1.80 29.65
N HIS A 532 24.04 1.13 30.68
CA HIS A 532 24.08 -0.34 30.77
C HIS A 532 22.80 -1.09 30.35
N LEU A 533 21.73 -0.40 29.93
CA LEU A 533 20.48 -1.07 29.52
C LEU A 533 20.34 -1.36 28.02
N GLN A 534 21.33 -1.02 27.19
CA GLN A 534 21.50 -1.63 25.87
C GLN A 534 22.99 -1.86 25.66
N GLY A 535 23.41 -3.13 25.52
CA GLY A 535 24.80 -3.49 25.30
C GLY A 535 25.39 -2.75 24.09
N GLY A 536 26.15 -1.69 24.36
CA GLY A 536 26.77 -0.83 23.36
C GLY A 536 27.07 0.55 23.93
N SER A 537 28.33 0.77 24.29
CA SER A 537 28.84 2.05 24.78
C SER A 537 28.78 3.14 23.70
N GLY A 538 27.78 4.02 23.77
CA GLY A 538 27.69 5.23 22.96
C GLY A 538 26.96 6.36 23.72
N PRO A 539 27.43 7.62 23.67
CA PRO A 539 26.79 8.73 24.36
C PRO A 539 25.48 9.14 23.66
N LEU A 540 24.48 9.52 24.44
CA LEU A 540 23.24 10.16 23.96
C LEU A 540 23.58 11.40 23.11
N VAL A 541 23.01 11.44 21.91
CA VAL A 541 23.16 12.55 20.95
C VAL A 541 21.92 13.44 21.05
N GLY A 542 22.15 14.75 20.95
CA GLY A 542 21.37 15.82 21.59
C GLY A 542 19.87 15.99 21.27
N TRP A 543 19.24 16.93 21.97
CA TRP A 543 17.81 17.29 21.82
C TRP A 543 17.66 18.67 21.18
N PHE A 544 16.81 18.79 20.17
CA PHE A 544 16.32 20.09 19.69
C PHE A 544 15.04 20.47 20.41
N ARG A 545 14.96 21.71 20.94
CA ARG A 545 13.72 22.27 21.49
C ARG A 545 13.07 23.24 20.52
N GLY A 546 11.94 22.85 19.93
CA GLY A 546 11.12 23.69 19.04
C GLY A 546 9.88 24.29 19.72
N ARG A 547 9.50 25.53 19.37
CA ARG A 547 8.24 26.20 19.71
C ARG A 547 7.30 26.10 18.50
N MET A 548 6.13 25.45 18.65
CA MET A 548 5.06 25.60 17.66
C MET A 548 4.51 27.03 17.75
N LEU A 549 4.52 27.75 16.64
CA LEU A 549 3.78 29.01 16.53
C LEU A 549 2.27 28.69 16.59
N PRO A 550 1.45 29.52 17.25
CA PRO A 550 0.02 29.26 17.43
C PRO A 550 -0.71 29.14 16.08
N GLN A 551 -1.72 28.27 16.07
CA GLN A 551 -2.41 27.65 14.93
C GLN A 551 -3.03 28.61 13.90
#